data_AF-A0A381QHL4-F1
#
_entry.id   AF-A0A381QHL4-F1
#
_cell.length_a   1.000
_cell.length_b   1.000
_cell.length_c   1.000
_cell.angle_alpha   90.00
_cell.angle_beta   90.00
_cell.angle_gamma   90.00
#
_symmetry.space_group_name_H-M   'P 1'
#
loop_
_entity.id
_entity.type
_entity.pdbx_description
1 polymer ?
#
loop_
_entity_poly.entity_id
_entity_poly.type
_entity_poly.pdbx_seq_one_letter_code
_entity_poly.pdbx_strand_id
1 'polypeptide(L)'
;MIQVITNLSSNAIKFTPSGGLIPVQLPMQPDPDLKTGALIAEISVGDNGVGITAAELDMILKRFQQAGKTLSGRPHGANLGLAISKEIVVYPGEV
;
A
#
# COMPACT_ATOMS: atom_id res chain seq x y z
N MET A 1 -3.14 -8.34 -9.03
CA MET A 1 -3.51 -6.92 -8.83
C MET A 1 -4.63 -6.70 -7.82
N ILE A 2 -5.77 -7.41 -7.88
CA ILE A 2 -6.90 -7.25 -6.91
C ILE A 2 -6.43 -7.32 -5.45
N GLN A 3 -5.57 -8.29 -5.11
CA GLN A 3 -5.05 -8.44 -3.75
C GLN A 3 -4.28 -7.21 -3.24
N VAL A 4 -3.50 -6.55 -4.12
CA VAL A 4 -2.74 -5.33 -3.78
C VAL A 4 -3.73 -4.23 -3.40
N ILE A 5 -4.72 -3.98 -4.26
CA ILE A 5 -5.72 -2.93 -4.07
C ILE A 5 -6.53 -3.21 -2.79
N THR A 6 -7.01 -4.43 -2.59
CA THR A 6 -7.74 -4.81 -1.38
C THR A 6 -6.91 -4.59 -0.12
N ASN A 7 -5.62 -4.90 -0.16
CA ASN A 7 -4.73 -4.72 0.99
C ASN A 7 -4.47 -3.25 1.29
N LEU A 8 -4.23 -2.41 0.28
CA LEU A 8 -4.07 -0.96 0.45
C LEU A 8 -5.35 -0.34 1.02
N SER A 9 -6.52 -0.66 0.44
CA SER A 9 -7.82 -0.17 0.92
C SER A 9 -8.14 -0.64 2.33
N SER A 10 -7.85 -1.90 2.66
CA SER A 10 -8.07 -2.44 4.00
C SER A 10 -7.21 -1.74 5.05
N ASN A 11 -5.95 -1.44 4.73
CA ASN A 11 -5.08 -0.65 5.60
C ASN A 11 -5.65 0.76 5.80
N ALA A 12 -6.00 1.46 4.73
CA ALA A 12 -6.58 2.79 4.81
C ALA A 12 -7.84 2.80 5.71
N ILE A 13 -8.77 1.86 5.52
CA ILE A 13 -9.97 1.71 6.37
C ILE A 13 -9.61 1.44 7.83
N LYS A 14 -8.62 0.58 8.08
CA LYS A 14 -8.18 0.22 9.45
C LYS A 14 -7.58 1.39 10.21
N PHE A 15 -6.90 2.31 9.53
CA PHE A 15 -6.15 3.40 10.16
C PHE A 15 -6.84 4.76 10.10
N THR A 16 -7.83 4.94 9.23
CA THR A 16 -8.68 6.14 9.14
C THR A 16 -9.63 6.24 10.34
N PRO A 17 -9.72 7.39 11.04
CA PRO A 17 -10.71 7.60 12.10
C PRO A 17 -12.14 7.72 11.53
N SER A 18 -13.15 7.60 12.39
CA SER A 18 -14.54 7.82 11.99
C SER A 18 -14.74 9.21 11.38
N GLY A 19 -15.42 9.28 10.23
CA GLY A 19 -15.61 10.53 9.47
C GLY A 19 -14.38 11.00 8.69
N GLY A 20 -13.28 10.22 8.65
CA GLY A 20 -12.11 10.49 7.84
C GLY A 20 -12.31 10.22 6.35
N LEU A 21 -11.28 10.47 5.55
CA LEU A 21 -11.31 10.39 4.09
C LEU A 21 -10.23 9.44 3.58
N ILE A 22 -10.60 8.65 2.57
CA ILE A 22 -9.71 7.70 1.89
C ILE A 22 -9.70 8.05 0.39
N PRO A 23 -8.88 9.02 -0.05
CA PRO A 23 -8.77 9.34 -1.46
C PRO A 23 -8.17 8.16 -2.24
N VAL A 24 -8.77 7.84 -3.39
CA VAL A 24 -8.27 6.84 -4.34
C VAL A 24 -8.07 7.54 -5.68
N GLN A 25 -6.88 7.38 -6.27
CA GLN A 25 -6.55 7.99 -7.55
C GLN A 25 -5.95 6.94 -8.51
N LEU A 26 -6.21 7.14 -9.81
CA LEU A 26 -5.71 6.29 -10.89
C LEU A 26 -5.21 7.16 -12.07
N PRO A 27 -4.17 8.00 -11.90
CA PRO A 27 -3.58 8.68 -13.03
C PRO A 27 -2.96 7.68 -14.01
N MET A 28 -3.13 7.95 -15.30
CA MET A 28 -2.40 7.27 -16.38
C MET A 28 -1.35 8.23 -16.92
N GLN A 29 -0.13 7.74 -17.11
CA GLN A 29 0.99 8.52 -17.62
C GLN A 29 1.80 7.69 -18.62
N PRO A 30 2.54 8.34 -19.55
CA PRO A 30 3.46 7.62 -20.42
C PRO A 30 4.43 6.76 -19.63
N ASP A 31 4.64 5.53 -20.08
CA ASP A 31 5.65 4.64 -19.53
C ASP A 31 7.04 5.17 -19.90
N PRO A 32 7.87 5.61 -18.93
CA PRO A 32 9.19 6.16 -19.23
C PRO A 32 10.16 5.10 -19.79
N ASP A 33 9.92 3.81 -19.53
CA ASP A 33 10.80 2.71 -19.92
C ASP A 33 10.41 2.12 -21.28
N LEU A 34 9.20 2.40 -21.79
CA LEU A 34 8.73 1.91 -23.08
C LEU A 34 8.69 3.02 -24.15
N LYS A 35 9.42 2.80 -25.25
CA LYS A 35 9.50 3.76 -26.37
C LYS A 35 8.21 3.91 -27.19
N THR A 36 7.19 3.08 -26.95
CA THR A 36 6.03 2.90 -27.85
C THR A 36 4.79 3.74 -27.50
N GLY A 37 4.91 4.74 -26.63
CA GLY A 37 3.73 5.50 -26.17
C GLY A 37 2.79 4.66 -25.30
N ALA A 38 3.29 3.56 -24.74
CA ALA A 38 2.60 2.80 -23.73
C ALA A 38 2.29 3.69 -22.52
N LEU A 39 1.18 3.43 -21.84
CA LEU A 39 0.79 4.12 -20.63
C LEU A 39 0.95 3.18 -19.44
N ILE A 40 1.46 3.71 -18.33
CA ILE A 40 1.40 3.09 -17.01
C ILE A 40 0.28 3.73 -16.20
N ALA A 41 -0.41 2.92 -15.40
CA ALA A 41 -1.39 3.40 -14.45
C ALA A 41 -0.76 3.38 -13.04
N GLU A 42 -0.79 4.52 -12.37
CA GLU A 42 -0.40 4.62 -10.97
C GLU A 42 -1.67 4.56 -10.12
N ILE A 43 -1.73 3.63 -9.17
CA ILE A 43 -2.84 3.53 -8.21
C ILE A 43 -2.35 4.06 -6.87
N SER A 44 -3.04 5.08 -6.34
CA SER A 44 -2.79 5.56 -4.99
C SER A 44 -4.04 5.39 -4.12
N VAL A 45 -3.83 4.97 -2.88
CA VAL A 45 -4.84 4.93 -1.82
C VAL A 45 -4.25 5.66 -0.62
N GLY A 46 -4.80 6.82 -0.29
CA GLY A 46 -4.39 7.62 0.86
C GLY A 46 -5.35 7.50 2.03
N ASP A 47 -4.89 7.84 3.23
CA ASP A 47 -5.73 8.00 4.42
C ASP A 47 -5.26 9.19 5.26
N ASN A 48 -6.14 9.70 6.13
CA ASN A 48 -5.81 10.74 7.12
C ASN A 48 -5.74 10.17 8.55
N GLY A 49 -5.26 8.92 8.68
CA GLY A 49 -5.06 8.23 9.93
C GLY A 49 -3.85 8.70 10.72
N VAL A 50 -3.37 7.84 11.62
CA VAL A 50 -2.25 8.12 12.55
C VAL A 50 -0.91 8.38 11.85
N GLY A 51 -0.81 8.08 10.55
CA GLY A 51 0.41 8.18 9.77
C GLY A 51 1.47 7.16 10.18
N ILE A 52 2.64 7.27 9.56
CA ILE A 52 3.84 6.50 9.86
C ILE A 52 5.04 7.43 9.79
N THR A 53 6.05 7.17 10.61
CA THR A 53 7.33 7.87 10.54
C THR A 53 8.16 7.37 9.36
N ALA A 54 9.16 8.15 8.93
CA ALA A 54 10.08 7.73 7.88
C ALA A 54 10.82 6.41 8.22
N ALA A 55 11.15 6.19 9.49
CA ALA A 55 11.80 4.96 9.94
C ALA A 55 10.88 3.73 9.84
N GLU A 56 9.57 3.93 9.94
CA GLU A 56 8.57 2.87 9.86
C GLU A 56 8.25 2.47 8.41
N LEU A 57 8.46 3.38 7.44
CA LEU A 57 8.14 3.14 6.03
C LEU A 57 8.85 1.90 5.46
N ASP A 58 10.15 1.78 5.69
CA ASP A 58 10.92 0.60 5.26
C ASP A 58 10.55 -0.66 6.05
N MET A 59 10.08 -0.48 7.28
CA MET A 59 9.73 -1.57 8.18
C MET A 59 8.40 -2.21 7.80
N ILE A 60 7.36 -1.44 7.47
CA ILE A 60 6.02 -1.97 7.13
C ILE A 60 5.99 -2.76 5.82
N LEU A 61 7.01 -2.61 4.97
CA LEU A 61 7.18 -3.38 3.75
C LEU A 61 7.88 -4.73 3.99
N LYS A 62 8.37 -4.99 5.21
CA LYS A 62 8.99 -6.26 5.59
C LYS A 62 7.94 -7.19 6.21
N ARG A 63 8.07 -8.48 5.93
CA ARG A 63 7.18 -9.51 6.48
C ARG A 63 7.24 -9.49 8.02
N PHE A 64 6.08 -9.63 8.65
CA PHE A 64 5.91 -9.73 10.12
C PHE A 64 6.31 -8.48 10.92
N GLN A 65 6.51 -7.34 10.26
CA GLN A 65 6.89 -6.09 10.90
C GLN A 65 5.71 -5.11 10.93
N GLN A 66 5.54 -4.37 12.01
CA GLN A 66 4.46 -3.37 12.17
C GLN A 66 5.01 -2.05 12.70
N ALA A 67 4.53 -0.93 12.15
CA ALA A 67 4.75 0.40 12.71
C ALA A 67 4.11 0.56 14.10
N GLY A 68 4.78 1.30 14.98
CA GLY A 68 4.31 1.68 16.31
C GLY A 68 4.75 0.78 17.48
N LYS A 69 4.83 1.37 18.67
CA LYS A 69 4.92 0.65 19.94
C LYS A 69 3.57 0.00 20.21
N THR A 70 3.53 -1.33 20.25
CA THR A 70 2.43 -2.21 20.71
C THR A 70 1.19 -1.46 21.18
N LEU A 71 0.35 -1.02 20.24
CA LEU A 71 -0.97 -0.46 20.55
C LEU A 71 -1.85 -1.64 20.95
N SER A 72 -1.81 -1.97 22.23
CA SER A 72 -2.68 -2.94 22.90
C SER A 72 -4.14 -2.66 22.54
N GLY A 73 -4.69 -3.45 21.61
CA GLY A 73 -6.12 -3.39 21.25
C GLY A 73 -6.49 -3.35 19.77
N ARG A 74 -5.55 -3.33 18.81
CA ARG A 74 -5.90 -3.44 17.37
C ARG A 74 -5.65 -4.85 16.81
N PRO A 75 -6.45 -5.30 15.82
CA PRO A 75 -6.48 -6.69 15.38
C PRO A 75 -5.11 -7.15 14.86
N HIS A 76 -4.67 -8.27 15.43
CA HIS A 76 -3.44 -8.99 15.12
C HIS A 76 -3.59 -9.64 13.73
N GLY A 77 -3.19 -8.93 12.68
CA GLY A 77 -2.90 -9.54 11.39
C GLY A 77 -1.41 -9.87 11.33
N ALA A 78 -1.01 -10.90 10.56
CA ALA A 78 0.39 -11.30 10.43
C ALA A 78 1.33 -10.26 9.78
N ASN A 79 0.86 -9.04 9.51
CA ASN A 79 1.57 -7.96 8.79
C ASN A 79 2.31 -8.46 7.54
N LEU A 80 1.63 -9.29 6.77
CA LEU A 80 2.14 -9.84 5.51
C LEU A 80 1.63 -9.09 4.29
N GLY A 81 0.48 -8.42 4.41
CA GLY A 81 -0.24 -7.88 3.26
C GLY A 81 0.58 -6.90 2.43
N LEU A 82 1.25 -5.93 3.07
CA LEU A 82 2.08 -4.93 2.39
C LEU A 82 3.34 -5.54 1.77
N ALA A 83 4.00 -6.46 2.47
CA ALA A 83 5.16 -7.18 1.95
C ALA A 83 4.80 -8.01 0.70
N ILE A 84 3.68 -8.75 0.74
CA ILE A 84 3.17 -9.49 -0.42
C ILE A 84 2.76 -8.53 -1.54
N SER A 85 2.14 -7.40 -1.19
CA SER A 85 1.76 -6.39 -2.18
C SER A 85 2.98 -5.86 -2.95
N LYS A 86 4.08 -5.58 -2.24
CA LYS A 86 5.36 -5.19 -2.84
C LYS A 86 5.89 -6.28 -3.77
N GLU A 87 5.87 -7.54 -3.33
CA GLU A 87 6.31 -8.68 -4.15
C GLU A 87 5.48 -8.79 -5.44
N ILE A 88 4.15 -8.66 -5.37
CA ILE A 88 3.27 -8.70 -6.55
C ILE A 88 3.56 -7.56 -7.51
N VAL A 89 3.81 -6.34 -7.03
CA VAL A 89 4.06 -5.16 -7.88
C VAL A 89 5.44 -5.21 -8.53
N VAL A 90 6.45 -5.67 -7.80
CA VAL A 90 7.83 -5.76 -8.32
C VAL A 90 8.02 -6.96 -9.23
N TYR A 91 7.14 -7.97 -9.14
CA TYR A 91 7.25 -9.19 -9.95
C TYR A 91 7.20 -8.83 -11.45
N PRO A 92 8.32 -9.02 -12.18
CA PRO A 92 8.27 -8.98 -13.63
C PRO A 92 7.51 -10.24 -14.03
N GLY A 93 6.29 -10.10 -14.56
CA GLY A 93 5.56 -11.24 -15.10
C GLY A 93 6.43 -12.05 -16.07
N GLU A 94 6.11 -13.34 -16.25
CA GLU A 94 6.65 -14.05 -17.42
C GLU A 94 6.16 -13.32 -18.68
N VAL A 95 7.11 -12.81 -19.46
CA VAL A 95 6.90 -12.14 -20.76
C VAL A 95 6.87 -13.15 -21.89
#